data_AF-A0A1J5BR50-F1
#
_entry.id   AF-A0A1J5BR50-F1
#
_cell.length_a   1.000
_cell.length_b   1.000
_cell.length_c   1.000
_cell.angle_alpha   90.00
_cell.angle_beta   90.00
_cell.angle_gamma   90.00
#
_symmetry.space_group_name_H-M   'P 1'
#
loop_
_entity.id
_entity.type
_entity.pdbx_description
1 polymer ?
#
loop_
_entity_poly.entity_id
_entity_poly.type
_entity_poly.pdbx_seq_one_letter_code
_entity_poly.pdbx_strand_id
1 'polypeptide(L)'
;MQSSLYFPDDLHYLPSSPGVYIMKDERGKVLYVGKAKSLKKRVTSYIRPKDPKTIALSERVRTVDFVVANSEEEALLLENNLIKKHFPPFNIRLVDDENYPYIKITSEKYPRILKVYRIRGEEGEYFGPFPHGGAVEQTIKGIRKIFPIRNCSIKIRDDRELLPCLLYHLNLCSAPCAHKISLREYLKMIDSLKLFLKGENKTVVNTVRREMETAKNELDFERAIIYRDELKGILSILEKQRVVTNENISFDAFSAKIDNSYACVIRVSVRDGRVVSSYPFMMDIYEDISERELIERFLFLYPFNAQSEKIYLEKLPKGRKLLGKLLSEKTKRNVRILSPRGTPVKNVISLARENASEYLKNYLSRHLELKEKKLLEELKETLGLSNIPIRIEGYDISNVSGVDATGSMVVFANGKPDKKEYRHFKIKYTKGPNDFGMLEEVLTRRFGESDDFSNAAPNLLLIDGGKGQLDIAIKVKKFYELSVDIASLAKKEELIFVEGRDKPVRLSKDSEELKLLQRVRDESHRFAKSYFIKLHAKKYKGGIKNA
;
A
#
# COMPACT_ATOMS: atom_id res chain seq x y z
N MET A 1 -20.09 6.75 39.64
CA MET A 1 -19.25 6.41 38.48
C MET A 1 -19.19 4.89 38.43
N GLN A 2 -19.63 4.26 37.34
CA GLN A 2 -19.40 2.81 37.20
C GLN A 2 -17.89 2.57 37.15
N SER A 3 -17.40 1.76 38.07
CA SER A 3 -16.00 1.31 38.08
C SER A 3 -15.74 0.57 36.77
N SER A 4 -14.75 1.02 36.00
CA SER A 4 -14.31 0.29 34.82
C SER A 4 -13.81 -1.10 35.23
N LEU A 5 -14.12 -2.14 34.45
CA LEU A 5 -13.71 -3.51 34.74
C LEU A 5 -12.24 -3.71 34.39
N TYR A 6 -11.45 -4.35 35.27
CA TYR A 6 -10.06 -4.70 34.95
C TYR A 6 -9.98 -5.86 33.94
N PHE A 7 -9.16 -5.70 32.91
CA PHE A 7 -8.89 -6.76 31.93
C PHE A 7 -7.58 -7.45 32.28
N PRO A 8 -7.54 -8.80 32.38
CA PRO A 8 -8.60 -9.78 32.10
C PRO A 8 -9.43 -10.22 33.33
N ASP A 9 -9.14 -9.71 34.52
CA ASP A 9 -9.57 -10.32 35.79
C ASP A 9 -11.06 -10.14 36.12
N ASP A 10 -11.70 -9.06 35.66
CA ASP A 10 -13.10 -8.72 36.00
C ASP A 10 -14.12 -9.09 34.90
N LEU A 11 -13.71 -9.88 33.90
CA LEU A 11 -14.58 -10.16 32.74
C LEU A 11 -15.80 -11.03 33.07
N HIS A 12 -15.85 -11.68 34.23
CA HIS A 12 -17.01 -12.44 34.68
C HIS A 12 -18.24 -11.57 34.96
N TYR A 13 -18.04 -10.28 35.27
CA TYR A 13 -19.10 -9.29 35.50
C TYR A 13 -19.77 -8.78 34.22
N LEU A 14 -19.24 -9.11 33.03
CA LEU A 14 -19.87 -8.71 31.77
C LEU A 14 -21.19 -9.46 31.53
N PRO A 15 -22.24 -8.77 31.07
CA PRO A 15 -23.51 -9.41 30.76
C PRO A 15 -23.43 -10.26 29.49
N SER A 16 -24.30 -11.26 29.39
CA SER A 16 -24.47 -12.06 28.16
C SER A 16 -25.36 -11.37 27.12
N SER A 17 -25.87 -10.18 27.43
CA SER A 17 -26.75 -9.36 26.58
C SER A 17 -25.99 -8.66 25.43
N PRO A 18 -26.70 -8.21 24.38
CA PRO A 18 -26.12 -7.37 23.35
C PRO A 18 -25.75 -5.98 23.89
N GLY A 19 -24.73 -5.37 23.30
CA GLY A 19 -24.28 -4.04 23.71
C GLY A 19 -22.95 -3.63 23.07
N VAL A 20 -22.39 -2.54 23.58
CA VAL A 20 -21.11 -1.96 23.15
C VAL A 20 -20.09 -2.07 24.26
N TYR A 21 -18.86 -2.47 23.95
CA TYR A 21 -17.73 -2.48 24.86
C TYR A 21 -16.67 -1.45 24.43
N ILE A 22 -16.01 -0.85 25.41
CA ILE A 22 -15.02 0.21 25.23
C ILE A 22 -13.74 -0.23 25.95
N MET A 23 -12.65 -0.44 25.22
CA MET A 23 -11.38 -0.84 25.77
C MET A 23 -10.44 0.35 25.93
N LYS A 24 -9.77 0.46 27.08
CA LYS A 24 -8.93 1.61 27.46
C LYS A 24 -7.53 1.17 27.94
N ASP A 25 -6.56 2.07 27.78
CA ASP A 25 -5.21 1.91 28.31
C ASP A 25 -5.10 2.28 29.81
N GLU A 26 -3.89 2.19 30.36
CA GLU A 26 -3.59 2.56 31.77
C GLU A 26 -3.97 4.01 32.13
N ARG A 27 -3.98 4.91 31.13
CA ARG A 27 -4.25 6.35 31.30
C ARG A 27 -5.71 6.69 31.04
N GLY A 28 -6.56 5.69 30.83
CA GLY A 28 -7.97 5.84 30.51
C GLY A 28 -8.26 6.28 29.06
N LYS A 29 -7.26 6.28 28.17
CA LYS A 29 -7.45 6.60 26.76
C LYS A 29 -8.17 5.44 26.06
N VAL A 30 -9.22 5.76 25.33
CA VAL A 30 -10.01 4.77 24.59
C VAL A 30 -9.20 4.25 23.40
N LEU A 31 -8.93 2.95 23.41
CA LEU A 31 -8.17 2.23 22.40
C LEU A 31 -9.06 1.63 21.30
N TYR A 32 -10.20 1.07 21.70
CA TYR A 32 -11.11 0.37 20.80
C TYR A 32 -12.55 0.43 21.31
N VAL A 33 -13.52 0.51 20.41
CA VAL A 33 -14.95 0.40 20.70
C VAL A 33 -15.54 -0.67 19.79
N GLY A 34 -16.32 -1.61 20.33
CA GLY A 34 -16.92 -2.68 19.54
C GLY A 34 -18.33 -3.05 19.98
N LYS A 35 -19.18 -3.50 19.06
CA LYS A 35 -20.49 -4.10 19.36
C LYS A 35 -20.42 -5.63 19.56
N ALA A 36 -21.28 -6.18 20.39
CA ALA A 36 -21.39 -7.62 20.60
C ALA A 36 -22.85 -8.06 20.74
N LYS A 37 -23.19 -9.26 20.23
CA LYS A 37 -24.44 -9.96 20.58
C LYS A 37 -24.45 -10.48 22.02
N SER A 38 -23.27 -10.79 22.52
CA SER A 38 -23.02 -11.20 23.90
C SER A 38 -21.70 -10.57 24.33
N LEU A 39 -21.78 -9.56 25.20
CA LEU A 39 -20.62 -8.81 25.68
C LEU A 39 -19.61 -9.74 26.35
N LYS A 40 -20.06 -10.63 27.23
CA LYS A 40 -19.21 -11.64 27.89
C LYS A 40 -18.44 -12.49 26.88
N LYS A 41 -19.12 -13.17 25.96
CA LYS A 41 -18.46 -14.05 24.97
C LYS A 41 -17.46 -13.28 24.10
N ARG A 42 -17.82 -12.07 23.69
CA ARG A 42 -16.99 -11.26 22.79
C ARG A 42 -15.73 -10.75 23.49
N VAL A 43 -15.85 -10.14 24.66
CA VAL A 43 -14.69 -9.58 25.37
C VAL A 43 -13.76 -10.70 25.87
N THR A 44 -14.30 -11.83 26.34
CA THR A 44 -13.50 -13.00 26.73
C THR A 44 -12.68 -13.57 25.56
N SER A 45 -13.14 -13.41 24.31
CA SER A 45 -12.37 -13.85 23.13
C SER A 45 -11.02 -13.12 22.98
N TYR A 46 -10.83 -11.96 23.60
CA TYR A 46 -9.58 -11.21 23.57
C TYR A 46 -8.53 -11.74 24.56
N ILE A 47 -8.88 -12.65 25.49
CA ILE A 47 -7.91 -13.32 26.38
C ILE A 47 -7.00 -14.26 25.57
N ARG A 48 -7.54 -14.84 24.50
CA ARG A 48 -6.80 -15.71 23.58
C ARG A 48 -6.84 -15.09 22.18
N PRO A 49 -6.10 -13.99 21.97
CA PRO A 49 -6.09 -13.30 20.70
C PRO A 49 -5.55 -14.23 19.60
N LYS A 50 -6.12 -14.14 18.40
CA LYS A 50 -5.76 -15.01 17.26
C LYS A 50 -5.08 -14.27 16.12
N ASP A 51 -5.13 -12.94 16.13
CA ASP A 51 -4.62 -12.09 15.08
C ASP A 51 -3.69 -11.00 15.65
N PRO A 52 -2.72 -10.50 14.86
CA PRO A 52 -1.72 -9.53 15.33
C PRO A 52 -2.31 -8.27 15.99
N LYS A 53 -3.51 -7.85 15.59
CA LYS A 53 -4.16 -6.66 16.16
C LYS A 53 -4.82 -6.97 17.49
N THR A 54 -5.51 -8.10 17.64
CA THR A 54 -6.04 -8.50 18.95
C THR A 54 -4.93 -8.77 19.95
N ILE A 55 -3.76 -9.24 19.50
CA ILE A 55 -2.54 -9.35 20.31
C ILE A 55 -2.12 -7.96 20.80
N ALA A 56 -1.83 -7.02 19.88
CA ALA A 56 -1.38 -5.67 20.22
C ALA A 56 -2.40 -4.86 21.05
N LEU A 57 -3.70 -5.09 20.84
CA LEU A 57 -4.76 -4.51 21.64
C LEU A 57 -4.76 -5.11 23.06
N SER A 58 -4.74 -6.44 23.18
CA SER A 58 -4.77 -7.14 24.47
C SER A 58 -3.59 -6.79 25.38
N GLU A 59 -2.42 -6.49 24.81
CA GLU A 59 -1.23 -6.06 25.56
C GLU A 59 -1.38 -4.69 26.21
N ARG A 60 -2.14 -3.79 25.56
CA ARG A 60 -2.29 -2.38 25.96
C ARG A 60 -3.54 -2.10 26.78
N VAL A 61 -4.55 -2.96 26.67
CA VAL A 61 -5.80 -2.80 27.40
C VAL A 61 -5.58 -3.08 28.88
N ARG A 62 -6.12 -2.20 29.72
CA ARG A 62 -6.14 -2.34 31.18
C ARG A 62 -7.55 -2.35 31.74
N THR A 63 -8.45 -1.60 31.12
CA THR A 63 -9.84 -1.51 31.57
C THR A 63 -10.83 -1.63 30.42
N VAL A 64 -12.01 -2.16 30.74
CA VAL A 64 -13.14 -2.32 29.82
C VAL A 64 -14.40 -1.72 30.44
N ASP A 65 -15.04 -0.83 29.69
CA ASP A 65 -16.40 -0.39 29.98
C ASP A 65 -17.38 -1.06 29.02
N PHE A 66 -18.66 -1.06 29.37
CA PHE A 66 -19.71 -1.53 28.49
C PHE A 66 -21.00 -0.73 28.66
N VAL A 67 -21.83 -0.75 27.62
CA VAL A 67 -23.20 -0.24 27.64
C VAL A 67 -24.09 -1.30 27.03
N VAL A 68 -25.07 -1.76 27.81
CA VAL A 68 -26.08 -2.73 27.36
C VAL A 68 -27.05 -2.03 26.43
N ALA A 69 -27.39 -2.69 25.31
CA ALA A 69 -28.38 -2.21 24.36
C ALA A 69 -29.58 -3.17 24.34
N ASN A 70 -30.76 -2.65 24.04
CA ASN A 70 -31.99 -3.43 23.95
C ASN A 70 -32.05 -4.26 22.66
N SER A 71 -31.26 -3.90 21.64
CA SER A 71 -31.17 -4.63 20.39
C SER A 71 -29.79 -4.52 19.73
N GLU A 72 -29.53 -5.36 18.71
CA GLU A 72 -28.28 -5.32 17.95
C GLU A 72 -28.17 -4.01 17.13
N GLU A 73 -29.30 -3.44 16.71
CA GLU A 73 -29.41 -2.15 16.02
C GLU A 73 -29.06 -0.97 16.92
N GLU A 74 -29.54 -0.98 18.17
CA GLU A 74 -29.19 0.06 19.15
C GLU A 74 -27.70 0.00 19.51
N ALA A 75 -27.15 -1.21 19.69
CA ALA A 75 -25.72 -1.40 19.92
C ALA A 75 -24.88 -0.83 18.77
N LEU A 76 -25.31 -1.00 17.52
CA LEU A 76 -24.63 -0.47 16.34
C LEU A 76 -24.62 1.08 16.32
N LEU A 77 -25.74 1.71 16.64
CA LEU A 77 -25.83 3.19 16.69
C LEU A 77 -24.93 3.76 17.79
N LEU A 78 -24.96 3.13 18.97
CA LEU A 78 -24.18 3.55 20.13
C LEU A 78 -22.67 3.38 19.91
N GLU A 79 -22.26 2.26 19.31
CA GLU A 79 -20.86 1.97 18.93
C GLU A 79 -20.31 3.11 18.10
N ASN A 80 -21.04 3.50 17.05
CA ASN A 80 -20.60 4.56 16.16
C ASN A 80 -20.50 5.92 16.88
N ASN A 81 -21.44 6.28 17.75
CA ASN A 81 -21.35 7.55 18.49
C ASN A 81 -20.10 7.59 19.39
N LEU A 82 -19.75 6.47 19.99
CA LEU A 82 -18.55 6.34 20.83
C LEU A 82 -17.26 6.36 20.01
N ILE A 83 -17.24 5.73 18.82
CA ILE A 83 -16.11 5.85 17.89
C ILE A 83 -15.89 7.31 17.47
N LYS A 84 -16.96 8.03 17.13
CA LYS A 84 -16.89 9.46 16.76
C LYS A 84 -16.49 10.37 17.91
N LYS A 85 -16.84 10.01 19.15
CA LYS A 85 -16.47 10.79 20.34
C LYS A 85 -15.00 10.60 20.70
N HIS A 86 -14.49 9.38 20.56
CA HIS A 86 -13.21 9.00 21.14
C HIS A 86 -12.07 8.81 20.12
N PHE A 87 -12.40 8.71 18.83
CA PHE A 87 -11.44 8.43 17.74
C PHE A 87 -10.42 7.32 18.10
N PRO A 88 -10.91 6.13 18.51
CA PRO A 88 -10.05 5.04 18.98
C PRO A 88 -9.06 4.57 17.89
N PRO A 89 -7.78 4.38 18.24
CA PRO A 89 -6.73 4.01 17.29
C PRO A 89 -6.92 2.62 16.65
N PHE A 90 -7.67 1.71 17.26
CA PHE A 90 -7.83 0.32 16.79
C PHE A 90 -9.15 0.04 16.05
N ASN A 91 -9.97 1.05 15.77
CA ASN A 91 -11.16 0.94 14.91
C ASN A 91 -10.80 1.20 13.43
N ILE A 92 -11.64 0.76 12.47
CA ILE A 92 -11.39 0.88 11.02
C ILE A 92 -11.02 2.31 10.63
N ARG A 93 -9.89 2.47 9.94
CA ARG A 93 -9.37 3.75 9.47
C ARG A 93 -9.13 3.70 7.96
N LEU A 94 -9.47 4.79 7.28
CA LEU A 94 -8.85 5.07 5.98
C LEU A 94 -7.35 5.16 6.20
N VAL A 95 -6.61 4.43 5.37
CA VAL A 95 -5.17 4.64 5.27
C VAL A 95 -4.98 5.97 4.56
N ASP A 96 -4.09 6.82 5.07
CA ASP A 96 -3.63 7.96 4.29
C ASP A 96 -3.06 7.42 2.98
N ASP A 97 -3.70 7.81 1.87
CA ASP A 97 -3.51 7.20 0.57
C ASP A 97 -2.22 7.70 -0.11
N GLU A 98 -1.11 7.71 0.63
CA GLU A 98 0.22 8.16 0.19
C GLU A 98 0.76 7.35 -1.00
N ASN A 99 0.09 6.26 -1.34
CA ASN A 99 0.52 5.29 -2.33
C ASN A 99 -0.10 5.50 -3.72
N TYR A 100 -1.12 6.35 -3.85
CA TYR A 100 -1.70 6.68 -5.16
C TYR A 100 -1.51 8.15 -5.54
N PRO A 101 -1.11 8.40 -6.79
CA PRO A 101 -0.98 9.75 -7.28
C PRO A 101 -2.33 10.30 -7.76
N TYR A 102 -2.52 11.59 -7.49
CA TYR A 102 -3.65 12.41 -7.84
C TYR A 102 -3.19 13.59 -8.70
N ILE A 103 -4.10 14.15 -9.46
CA ILE A 103 -3.98 15.47 -10.07
C ILE A 103 -4.55 16.49 -9.08
N LYS A 104 -3.76 17.47 -8.66
CA LYS A 104 -4.20 18.62 -7.86
C LYS A 104 -4.26 19.87 -8.74
N ILE A 105 -5.37 20.59 -8.67
CA ILE A 105 -5.51 21.97 -9.11
C ILE A 105 -5.42 22.89 -7.89
N THR A 106 -4.41 23.76 -7.83
CA THR A 106 -4.19 24.65 -6.67
C THR A 106 -5.19 25.82 -6.62
N SER A 107 -5.33 26.47 -5.47
CA SER A 107 -6.26 27.60 -5.26
C SER A 107 -5.61 28.99 -5.35
N GLU A 108 -4.36 29.09 -5.77
CA GLU A 108 -3.68 30.39 -5.90
C GLU A 108 -4.22 31.22 -7.09
N LYS A 109 -3.87 32.52 -7.16
CA LYS A 109 -4.34 33.46 -8.21
C LYS A 109 -4.25 32.88 -9.64
N TYR A 110 -3.15 32.20 -9.94
CA TYR A 110 -2.98 31.42 -11.17
C TYR A 110 -2.85 29.93 -10.81
N PRO A 111 -3.97 29.17 -10.77
CA PRO A 111 -3.97 27.75 -10.42
C PRO A 111 -2.99 26.91 -11.23
N ARG A 112 -2.42 25.89 -10.60
CA ARG A 112 -1.44 24.97 -11.19
C ARG A 112 -1.99 23.56 -11.23
N ILE A 113 -1.60 22.81 -12.25
CA ILE A 113 -1.85 21.36 -12.33
C ILE A 113 -0.62 20.59 -11.84
N LEU A 114 -0.78 19.79 -10.78
CA LEU A 114 0.31 19.08 -10.12
C LEU A 114 -0.02 17.59 -9.94
N LYS A 115 0.99 16.73 -10.03
CA LYS A 115 0.92 15.35 -9.53
C LYS A 115 1.24 15.36 -8.04
N VAL A 116 0.34 14.85 -7.20
CA VAL A 116 0.53 14.76 -5.75
C VAL A 116 0.20 13.36 -5.26
N TYR A 117 0.95 12.85 -4.29
CA TYR A 117 0.68 11.56 -3.63
C TYR A 117 -0.08 11.74 -2.32
N ARG A 118 -0.30 12.99 -1.88
CA ARG A 118 -0.95 13.29 -0.60
C ARG A 118 -2.06 14.29 -0.80
N ILE A 119 -3.26 13.95 -0.34
CA ILE A 119 -4.37 14.90 -0.20
C ILE A 119 -4.16 15.65 1.12
N ARG A 120 -3.39 16.74 1.09
CA ARG A 120 -3.16 17.62 2.25
C ARG A 120 -3.84 18.97 2.07
N GLY A 121 -4.71 19.31 3.02
CA GLY A 121 -5.35 20.62 3.17
C GLY A 121 -6.54 20.88 2.24
N GLU A 122 -7.37 21.85 2.60
CA GLU A 122 -8.52 22.33 1.82
C GLU A 122 -8.11 23.23 0.63
N GLU A 123 -6.82 23.57 0.51
CA GLU A 123 -6.30 24.47 -0.52
C GLU A 123 -6.08 23.74 -1.86
N GLY A 124 -7.16 23.45 -2.58
CA GLY A 124 -7.15 22.98 -3.97
C GLY A 124 -8.14 21.85 -4.25
N GLU A 125 -8.38 21.57 -5.53
CA GLU A 125 -9.24 20.48 -5.99
C GLU A 125 -8.41 19.27 -6.43
N TYR A 126 -8.81 18.06 -6.04
CA TYR A 126 -8.07 16.82 -6.30
C TYR A 126 -8.88 15.89 -7.21
N PHE A 127 -8.20 15.27 -8.18
CA PHE A 127 -8.79 14.39 -9.20
C PHE A 127 -7.92 13.13 -9.34
N GLY A 128 -8.53 11.95 -9.34
CA GLY A 128 -7.81 10.67 -9.30
C GLY A 128 -8.55 9.68 -8.41
N PRO A 129 -7.86 8.81 -7.66
CA PRO A 129 -6.45 8.44 -7.82
C PRO A 129 -6.21 7.69 -9.14
N PHE A 130 -4.95 7.69 -9.55
CA PHE A 130 -4.48 6.99 -10.74
C PHE A 130 -3.69 5.73 -10.33
N PRO A 131 -3.62 4.70 -11.18
CA PRO A 131 -2.98 3.43 -10.82
C PRO A 131 -1.49 3.54 -10.48
N HIS A 132 -0.77 4.47 -11.13
CA HIS A 132 0.64 4.77 -10.89
C HIS A 132 1.01 6.18 -11.39
N GLY A 133 2.20 6.67 -11.02
CA GLY A 133 2.65 8.04 -11.32
C GLY A 133 2.71 8.34 -12.81
N GLY A 134 3.16 7.38 -13.62
CA GLY A 134 3.18 7.51 -15.08
C GLY A 134 1.81 7.74 -15.71
N ALA A 135 0.72 7.18 -15.15
CA ALA A 135 -0.62 7.40 -15.65
C ALA A 135 -1.05 8.86 -15.44
N VAL A 136 -0.74 9.44 -14.28
CA VAL A 136 -0.97 10.87 -14.02
C VAL A 136 -0.20 11.75 -15.00
N GLU A 137 1.08 11.45 -15.23
CA GLU A 137 1.91 12.24 -16.13
C GLU A 137 1.40 12.21 -17.56
N GLN A 138 0.98 11.04 -18.05
CA GLN A 138 0.36 10.90 -19.36
C GLN A 138 -0.95 11.69 -19.45
N THR A 139 -1.80 11.62 -18.41
CA THR A 139 -3.05 12.38 -18.36
C THR A 139 -2.80 13.89 -18.32
N ILE A 140 -1.89 14.38 -17.47
CA ILE A 140 -1.50 15.81 -17.42
C ILE A 140 -0.94 16.24 -18.78
N LYS A 141 -0.10 15.42 -19.42
CA LYS A 141 0.47 15.72 -20.74
C LYS A 141 -0.62 15.83 -21.81
N GLY A 142 -1.63 14.97 -21.78
CA GLY A 142 -2.79 15.04 -22.68
C GLY A 142 -3.65 16.27 -22.41
N ILE A 143 -3.98 16.53 -21.14
CA ILE A 143 -4.74 17.70 -20.69
C ILE A 143 -4.08 19.00 -21.13
N ARG A 144 -2.76 19.13 -20.96
CA ARG A 144 -2.04 20.37 -21.26
C ARG A 144 -1.95 20.72 -22.75
N LYS A 145 -2.23 19.77 -23.63
CA LYS A 145 -2.40 20.04 -25.07
C LYS A 145 -3.75 20.69 -25.38
N ILE A 146 -4.74 20.49 -24.52
CA ILE A 146 -6.10 21.02 -24.66
C ILE A 146 -6.26 22.29 -23.82
N PHE A 147 -5.75 22.27 -22.60
CA PHE A 147 -5.82 23.39 -21.66
C PHE A 147 -4.37 23.77 -21.28
N PRO A 148 -3.75 24.76 -21.96
CA PRO A 148 -2.36 25.17 -21.74
C PRO A 148 -2.12 25.78 -20.34
N ILE A 149 -2.17 24.95 -19.30
CA ILE A 149 -2.09 25.33 -17.89
C ILE A 149 -0.67 25.13 -17.39
N ARG A 150 -0.29 25.95 -16.41
CA ARG A 150 1.07 25.95 -15.85
C ARG A 150 1.21 24.83 -14.81
N ASN A 151 2.41 24.28 -14.71
CA ASN A 151 2.81 23.34 -13.67
C ASN A 151 4.09 23.78 -12.92
N CYS A 152 4.66 24.94 -13.30
CA CYS A 152 5.89 25.47 -12.70
C CYS A 152 5.64 26.03 -11.30
N SER A 153 6.70 26.15 -10.48
CA SER A 153 6.60 26.67 -9.10
C SER A 153 6.75 28.19 -8.97
N ILE A 154 6.87 28.89 -10.09
CA ILE A 154 7.15 30.33 -10.15
C ILE A 154 6.01 31.13 -9.50
N LYS A 155 6.34 32.07 -8.60
CA LYS A 155 5.39 33.07 -8.09
C LYS A 155 5.19 34.16 -9.15
N ILE A 156 3.97 34.26 -9.67
CA ILE A 156 3.61 35.28 -10.66
C ILE A 156 3.29 36.57 -9.91
N ARG A 157 3.99 37.64 -10.28
CA ARG A 157 3.75 38.98 -9.75
C ARG A 157 3.23 39.86 -10.88
N ASP A 158 2.39 40.82 -10.53
CA ASP A 158 1.82 41.75 -11.51
C ASP A 158 2.84 42.84 -11.92
N ASP A 159 3.85 43.10 -11.09
CA ASP A 159 4.87 44.14 -11.28
C ASP A 159 6.11 43.68 -12.05
N ARG A 160 6.20 42.41 -12.43
CA ARG A 160 7.38 41.84 -13.10
C ARG A 160 7.02 40.78 -14.12
N GLU A 161 7.30 41.09 -15.39
CA GLU A 161 7.22 40.14 -16.50
C GLU A 161 8.47 39.24 -16.53
N LEU A 162 8.28 37.95 -16.77
CA LEU A 162 9.35 36.97 -16.98
C LEU A 162 9.35 36.49 -18.42
N LEU A 163 10.52 36.05 -18.91
CA LEU A 163 10.61 35.41 -20.23
C LEU A 163 9.78 34.12 -20.28
N PRO A 164 8.98 33.90 -21.35
CA PRO A 164 8.26 32.65 -21.54
C PRO A 164 9.21 31.44 -21.58
N CYS A 165 8.81 30.35 -20.94
CA CYS A 165 9.59 29.11 -20.95
C CYS A 165 9.27 28.24 -22.18
N LEU A 166 10.04 27.17 -22.39
CA LEU A 166 9.82 26.20 -23.46
C LEU A 166 8.38 25.67 -23.53
N LEU A 167 7.71 25.49 -22.40
CA LEU A 167 6.33 24.99 -22.37
C LEU A 167 5.33 25.94 -23.03
N TYR A 168 5.60 27.24 -23.06
CA TYR A 168 4.81 28.21 -23.82
C TYR A 168 5.03 28.05 -25.32
N HIS A 169 6.29 27.98 -25.75
CA HIS A 169 6.64 27.78 -27.15
C HIS A 169 6.14 26.44 -27.71
N LEU A 170 5.92 25.44 -26.85
CA LEU A 170 5.29 24.16 -27.19
C LEU A 170 3.76 24.18 -27.08
N ASN A 171 3.13 25.32 -26.82
CA ASN A 171 1.68 25.48 -26.60
C ASN A 171 1.11 24.61 -25.46
N LEU A 172 1.92 24.31 -24.43
CA LEU A 172 1.54 23.54 -23.25
C LEU A 172 1.31 24.43 -22.01
N CYS A 173 1.50 25.74 -22.13
CA CYS A 173 1.31 26.74 -21.07
C CYS A 173 0.99 28.09 -21.70
N SER A 174 -0.05 28.81 -21.24
CA SER A 174 -0.40 30.15 -21.72
C SER A 174 0.50 31.28 -21.20
N ALA A 175 1.62 30.95 -20.54
CA ALA A 175 2.59 31.89 -19.97
C ALA A 175 2.02 33.08 -19.17
N PRO A 176 1.20 32.85 -18.12
CA PRO A 176 0.75 33.93 -17.25
C PRO A 176 1.90 34.66 -16.53
N CYS A 177 3.08 34.03 -16.39
CA CYS A 177 4.30 34.66 -15.87
C CYS A 177 4.91 35.72 -16.80
N ALA A 178 4.60 35.66 -18.10
CA ALA A 178 5.03 36.60 -19.12
C ALA A 178 3.85 37.48 -19.59
N HIS A 179 2.78 37.56 -18.79
CA HIS A 179 1.55 38.33 -19.05
C HIS A 179 0.94 38.09 -20.45
N LYS A 180 1.16 36.92 -21.08
CA LYS A 180 0.62 36.58 -22.40
C LYS A 180 -0.85 36.13 -22.39
N ILE A 181 -1.45 36.05 -21.20
CA ILE A 181 -2.87 35.72 -21.01
C ILE A 181 -3.43 36.53 -19.85
N SER A 182 -4.67 37.02 -19.98
CA SER A 182 -5.34 37.70 -18.89
C SER A 182 -5.72 36.74 -17.76
N LEU A 183 -5.82 37.24 -16.53
CA LEU A 183 -6.29 36.44 -15.39
C LEU A 183 -7.69 35.84 -15.66
N ARG A 184 -8.57 36.64 -16.26
CA ARG A 184 -9.95 36.23 -16.54
C ARG A 184 -10.02 35.05 -17.51
N GLU A 185 -9.26 35.09 -18.59
CA GLU A 185 -9.20 33.99 -19.57
C GLU A 185 -8.54 32.75 -18.98
N TYR A 186 -7.49 32.93 -18.19
CA TYR A 186 -6.83 31.82 -17.50
C TYR A 186 -7.78 31.08 -16.55
N LEU A 187 -8.56 31.82 -15.76
CA LEU A 187 -9.53 31.22 -14.83
C LEU A 187 -10.68 30.51 -15.57
N LYS A 188 -11.18 31.08 -16.67
CA LYS A 188 -12.16 30.38 -17.54
C LYS A 188 -11.63 29.03 -18.02
N MET A 189 -10.36 28.97 -18.42
CA MET A 189 -9.72 27.72 -18.84
C MET A 189 -9.59 26.72 -17.68
N ILE A 190 -9.27 27.19 -16.47
CA ILE A 190 -9.24 26.35 -15.26
C ILE A 190 -10.62 25.78 -14.94
N ASP A 191 -11.68 26.57 -15.05
CA ASP A 191 -13.05 26.11 -14.77
C ASP A 191 -13.50 25.07 -15.78
N SER A 192 -13.19 25.27 -17.07
CA SER A 192 -13.41 24.25 -18.12
C SER A 192 -12.64 22.96 -17.84
N LEU A 193 -11.38 23.04 -17.39
CA LEU A 193 -10.61 21.88 -16.98
C LEU A 193 -11.28 21.15 -15.79
N LYS A 194 -11.73 21.89 -14.78
CA LYS A 194 -12.40 21.30 -13.61
C LYS A 194 -13.68 20.58 -14.00
N LEU A 195 -14.50 21.17 -14.88
CA LEU A 195 -15.70 20.54 -15.42
C LEU A 195 -15.37 19.27 -16.21
N PHE A 196 -14.33 19.32 -17.05
CA PHE A 196 -13.84 18.16 -17.80
C PHE A 196 -13.39 17.02 -16.88
N LEU A 197 -12.61 17.32 -15.84
CA LEU A 197 -12.16 16.32 -14.86
C LEU A 197 -13.29 15.80 -13.96
N LYS A 198 -14.36 16.56 -13.76
CA LYS A 198 -15.60 16.12 -13.08
C LYS A 198 -16.49 15.25 -13.98
N GLY A 199 -16.19 15.20 -15.28
CA GLY A 199 -16.93 14.43 -16.26
C GLY A 199 -18.15 15.14 -16.84
N GLU A 200 -18.28 16.47 -16.66
CA GLU A 200 -19.33 17.31 -17.26
C GLU A 200 -19.02 17.63 -18.73
N ASN A 201 -18.72 16.58 -19.49
CA ASN A 201 -18.08 16.68 -20.80
C ASN A 201 -18.98 17.35 -21.86
N LYS A 202 -20.30 17.15 -21.78
CA LYS A 202 -21.26 17.80 -22.69
C LYS A 202 -21.23 19.32 -22.55
N THR A 203 -21.18 19.83 -21.32
CA THR A 203 -21.13 21.27 -21.05
C THR A 203 -19.86 21.86 -21.64
N VAL A 204 -18.70 21.25 -21.37
CA VAL A 204 -17.41 21.72 -21.90
C VAL A 204 -17.39 21.70 -23.43
N VAL A 205 -17.82 20.59 -24.05
CA VAL A 205 -17.89 20.45 -25.51
C VAL A 205 -18.80 21.52 -26.14
N ASN A 206 -19.98 21.76 -25.56
CA ASN A 206 -20.92 22.75 -26.08
C ASN A 206 -20.39 24.17 -25.93
N THR A 207 -19.72 24.48 -24.82
CA THR A 207 -19.09 25.79 -24.59
C THR A 207 -17.98 26.02 -25.61
N VAL A 208 -17.02 25.09 -25.75
CA VAL A 208 -15.91 25.23 -26.70
C VAL A 208 -16.43 25.34 -28.14
N ARG A 209 -17.46 24.55 -28.50
CA ARG A 209 -18.11 24.65 -29.82
C ARG A 209 -18.75 26.01 -30.04
N ARG A 210 -19.44 26.55 -29.03
CA ARG A 210 -20.07 27.88 -29.14
C ARG A 210 -19.02 28.97 -29.32
N GLU A 211 -17.96 28.96 -28.53
CA GLU A 211 -16.85 29.92 -28.66
C GLU A 211 -16.15 29.83 -30.02
N MET A 212 -16.00 28.61 -30.57
CA MET A 212 -15.50 28.39 -31.93
C MET A 212 -16.41 29.03 -33.00
N GLU A 213 -17.73 28.81 -32.93
CA GLU A 213 -18.68 29.41 -33.87
C GLU A 213 -18.75 30.93 -33.70
N THR A 214 -18.68 31.45 -32.48
CA THR A 214 -18.61 32.90 -32.23
C THR A 214 -17.36 33.51 -32.87
N ALA A 215 -16.18 32.94 -32.64
CA ALA A 215 -14.93 33.42 -33.24
C ALA A 215 -14.98 33.37 -34.77
N LYS A 216 -15.56 32.31 -35.34
CA LYS A 216 -15.79 32.19 -36.78
C LYS A 216 -16.73 33.28 -37.31
N ASN A 217 -17.82 33.58 -36.60
CA ASN A 217 -18.76 34.64 -36.96
C ASN A 217 -18.14 36.05 -36.85
N GLU A 218 -17.21 36.23 -35.92
CA GLU A 218 -16.40 37.45 -35.75
C GLU A 218 -15.23 37.55 -36.75
N LEU A 219 -15.06 36.56 -37.64
CA LEU A 219 -13.93 36.42 -38.59
C LEU A 219 -12.54 36.29 -37.91
N ASP A 220 -12.52 35.93 -36.63
CA ASP A 220 -11.29 35.64 -35.88
C ASP A 220 -10.90 34.16 -36.06
N PHE A 221 -10.29 33.87 -37.21
CA PHE A 221 -9.93 32.50 -37.59
C PHE A 221 -8.82 31.90 -36.71
N GLU A 222 -7.93 32.73 -36.15
CA GLU A 222 -6.88 32.26 -35.25
C GLU A 222 -7.48 31.69 -33.96
N ARG A 223 -8.42 32.42 -33.33
CA ARG A 223 -9.15 31.92 -32.16
C ARG A 223 -10.04 30.72 -32.51
N ALA A 224 -10.68 30.71 -33.68
CA ALA A 224 -11.51 29.59 -34.12
C ALA A 224 -10.69 28.29 -34.29
N ILE A 225 -9.45 28.37 -34.80
CA ILE A 225 -8.54 27.22 -34.93
C ILE A 225 -8.16 26.66 -33.56
N ILE A 226 -7.87 27.53 -32.58
CA ILE A 226 -7.56 27.12 -31.21
C ILE A 226 -8.73 26.32 -30.63
N TYR A 227 -9.94 26.86 -30.65
CA TYR A 227 -11.12 26.15 -30.12
C TYR A 227 -11.46 24.87 -30.88
N ARG A 228 -11.23 24.82 -32.19
CA ARG A 228 -11.39 23.60 -33.01
C ARG A 228 -10.45 22.50 -32.55
N ASP A 229 -9.18 22.82 -32.31
CA ASP A 229 -8.18 21.84 -31.92
C ASP A 229 -8.35 21.40 -30.46
N GLU A 230 -8.77 22.30 -29.58
CA GLU A 230 -9.26 21.96 -28.22
C GLU A 230 -10.44 20.98 -28.29
N LEU A 231 -11.44 21.26 -29.12
CA LEU A 231 -12.62 20.41 -29.30
C LEU A 231 -12.25 19.02 -29.80
N LYS A 232 -11.37 18.93 -30.81
CA LYS A 232 -10.85 17.64 -31.30
C LYS A 232 -10.10 16.87 -30.21
N GLY A 233 -9.26 17.55 -29.44
CA GLY A 233 -8.55 16.97 -28.31
C GLY A 233 -9.49 16.38 -27.26
N ILE A 234 -10.49 17.17 -26.85
CA ILE A 234 -11.52 16.74 -25.89
C ILE A 234 -12.23 15.49 -26.39
N LEU A 235 -12.74 15.51 -27.63
CA LEU A 235 -13.45 14.37 -28.22
C LEU A 235 -12.59 13.10 -28.27
N SER A 236 -11.31 13.21 -28.60
CA SER A 236 -10.40 12.05 -28.65
C SER A 236 -10.14 11.39 -27.28
N ILE A 237 -10.20 12.15 -26.18
CA ILE A 237 -10.11 11.60 -24.82
C ILE A 237 -11.44 10.96 -24.41
N LEU A 238 -12.57 11.56 -24.81
CA LEU A 238 -13.91 11.03 -24.52
C LEU A 238 -14.17 9.71 -25.24
N GLU A 239 -13.68 9.54 -26.47
CA GLU A 239 -13.75 8.27 -27.20
C GLU A 239 -13.01 7.13 -26.50
N LYS A 240 -11.96 7.46 -25.73
CA LYS A 240 -11.21 6.48 -24.92
C LYS A 240 -11.89 6.17 -23.57
N GLN A 241 -12.89 6.96 -23.15
CA GLN A 241 -13.66 6.65 -21.93
C GLN A 241 -14.65 5.52 -22.21
N ARG A 242 -14.70 4.51 -21.33
CA ARG A 242 -15.58 3.36 -21.50
C ARG A 242 -17.05 3.79 -21.42
N VAL A 243 -17.74 3.74 -22.55
CA VAL A 243 -19.19 3.86 -22.64
C VAL A 243 -19.82 2.60 -22.03
N VAL A 244 -20.64 2.79 -21.01
CA VAL A 244 -21.36 1.69 -20.35
C VAL A 244 -22.73 1.50 -20.99
N THR A 245 -23.36 2.63 -21.33
CA THR A 245 -24.64 2.68 -22.03
C THR A 245 -24.77 4.01 -22.77
N ASN A 246 -25.59 4.03 -23.82
CA ASN A 246 -25.98 5.25 -24.51
C ASN A 246 -27.15 5.97 -23.80
N GLU A 247 -27.73 5.35 -22.77
CA GLU A 247 -28.76 5.97 -21.93
C GLU A 247 -28.17 7.07 -21.05
N ASN A 248 -28.95 8.15 -20.86
CA ASN A 248 -28.55 9.28 -20.02
C ASN A 248 -28.76 8.96 -18.52
N ILE A 249 -27.95 8.02 -17.99
CA ILE A 249 -28.02 7.59 -16.60
C ILE A 249 -26.79 8.04 -15.81
N SER A 250 -27.04 8.51 -14.58
CA SER A 250 -26.01 8.97 -13.64
C SER A 250 -26.20 8.26 -12.30
N PHE A 251 -25.15 7.61 -11.80
CA PHE A 251 -25.15 6.86 -10.56
C PHE A 251 -23.72 6.65 -10.03
N ASP A 252 -23.60 6.28 -8.76
CA ASP A 252 -22.34 5.78 -8.19
C ASP A 252 -22.49 4.28 -7.89
N ALA A 253 -21.49 3.48 -8.26
CA ALA A 253 -21.42 2.06 -7.95
C ALA A 253 -20.30 1.82 -6.93
N PHE A 254 -20.58 1.09 -5.86
CA PHE A 254 -19.54 0.68 -4.91
C PHE A 254 -19.34 -0.83 -4.90
N SER A 255 -18.08 -1.22 -4.78
CA SER A 255 -17.64 -2.58 -4.54
C SER A 255 -16.52 -2.58 -3.51
N ALA A 256 -16.26 -3.73 -2.90
CA ALA A 256 -15.20 -3.88 -1.92
C ALA A 256 -14.46 -5.19 -2.15
N LYS A 257 -13.15 -5.16 -1.88
CA LYS A 257 -12.30 -6.34 -1.79
C LYS A 257 -11.51 -6.29 -0.49
N ILE A 258 -11.37 -7.46 0.13
CA ILE A 258 -10.67 -7.66 1.40
C ILE A 258 -9.58 -8.70 1.15
N ASP A 259 -8.38 -8.41 1.65
CA ASP A 259 -7.23 -9.31 1.67
C ASP A 259 -6.53 -9.14 3.02
N ASN A 260 -6.71 -10.14 3.89
CA ASN A 260 -6.18 -10.16 5.25
C ASN A 260 -6.56 -8.90 6.04
N SER A 261 -5.57 -8.09 6.42
CA SER A 261 -5.73 -6.87 7.21
C SER A 261 -5.97 -5.61 6.37
N TYR A 262 -6.16 -5.76 5.06
CA TYR A 262 -6.34 -4.63 4.14
C TYR A 262 -7.59 -4.80 3.30
N ALA A 263 -8.18 -3.68 2.91
CA ALA A 263 -9.26 -3.66 1.96
C ALA A 263 -9.25 -2.44 1.07
N CYS A 264 -9.84 -2.60 -0.09
CA CYS A 264 -10.16 -1.52 -1.00
C CYS A 264 -11.67 -1.46 -1.15
N VAL A 265 -12.27 -0.37 -0.67
CA VAL A 265 -13.61 0.02 -1.12
C VAL A 265 -13.42 0.91 -2.34
N ILE A 266 -14.14 0.66 -3.43
CA ILE A 266 -14.03 1.49 -4.62
C ILE A 266 -15.39 2.09 -4.98
N ARG A 267 -15.37 3.36 -5.40
CA ARG A 267 -16.49 4.05 -6.01
C ARG A 267 -16.22 4.26 -7.49
N VAL A 268 -17.06 3.69 -8.35
CA VAL A 268 -17.08 4.02 -9.78
C VAL A 268 -18.25 4.96 -10.04
N SER A 269 -17.96 6.16 -10.51
CA SER A 269 -18.99 7.18 -10.78
C SER A 269 -19.31 7.17 -12.27
N VAL A 270 -20.59 7.04 -12.58
CA VAL A 270 -21.12 7.10 -13.95
C VAL A 270 -21.92 8.39 -14.10
N ARG A 271 -21.65 9.15 -15.16
CA ARG A 271 -22.43 10.33 -15.56
C ARG A 271 -22.75 10.23 -17.04
N ASP A 272 -24.00 10.49 -17.40
CA ASP A 272 -24.48 10.44 -18.78
C ASP A 272 -24.11 9.13 -19.51
N GLY A 273 -24.22 7.99 -18.82
CA GLY A 273 -23.92 6.67 -19.37
C GLY A 273 -22.43 6.30 -19.50
N ARG A 274 -21.53 7.19 -19.06
CA ARG A 274 -20.07 7.01 -19.15
C ARG A 274 -19.42 6.91 -17.77
N VAL A 275 -18.39 6.06 -17.64
CA VAL A 275 -17.55 6.06 -16.44
C VAL A 275 -16.70 7.32 -16.44
N VAL A 276 -16.97 8.24 -15.52
CA VAL A 276 -16.22 9.49 -15.39
C VAL A 276 -15.08 9.39 -14.38
N SER A 277 -15.18 8.47 -13.41
CA SER A 277 -14.16 8.31 -12.38
C SER A 277 -14.24 6.99 -11.64
N SER A 278 -13.12 6.57 -11.07
CA SER A 278 -12.98 5.38 -10.23
C SER A 278 -12.08 5.72 -9.04
N TYR A 279 -12.68 5.77 -7.84
CA TYR A 279 -12.03 6.19 -6.60
C TYR A 279 -11.88 5.01 -5.63
N PRO A 280 -10.69 4.39 -5.51
CA PRO A 280 -10.36 3.48 -4.42
C PRO A 280 -10.20 4.22 -3.09
N PHE A 281 -10.55 3.52 -2.03
CA PHE A 281 -10.39 3.90 -0.63
C PHE A 281 -9.73 2.72 0.06
N MET A 282 -8.44 2.89 0.36
CA MET A 282 -7.67 1.89 1.08
C MET A 282 -7.98 1.97 2.57
N MET A 283 -8.23 0.82 3.16
CA MET A 283 -8.67 0.68 4.54
C MET A 283 -7.87 -0.40 5.22
N ASP A 284 -7.47 -0.13 6.45
CA ASP A 284 -7.00 -1.18 7.33
C ASP A 284 -8.22 -1.86 7.96
N ILE A 285 -8.28 -3.17 7.80
CA ILE A 285 -9.27 -4.03 8.42
C ILE A 285 -8.61 -4.75 9.59
N TYR A 286 -9.24 -4.59 10.73
CA TYR A 286 -8.73 -5.10 11.99
C TYR A 286 -9.71 -6.08 12.67
N GLU A 287 -10.65 -6.64 11.92
CA GLU A 287 -11.59 -7.66 12.36
C GLU A 287 -12.14 -8.42 11.16
N ASP A 288 -12.62 -9.64 11.37
CA ASP A 288 -13.29 -10.40 10.33
C ASP A 288 -14.64 -9.75 10.01
N ILE A 289 -14.70 -9.10 8.85
CA ILE A 289 -15.83 -8.34 8.37
C ILE A 289 -16.13 -8.74 6.93
N SER A 290 -17.41 -8.91 6.61
CA SER A 290 -17.80 -9.17 5.24
C SER A 290 -17.67 -7.92 4.35
N GLU A 291 -17.42 -8.08 3.05
CA GLU A 291 -17.43 -6.98 2.07
C GLU A 291 -18.71 -6.13 2.15
N ARG A 292 -19.86 -6.76 2.48
CA ARG A 292 -21.15 -6.09 2.68
C ARG A 292 -21.10 -5.12 3.87
N GLU A 293 -20.64 -5.60 5.02
CA GLU A 293 -20.54 -4.81 6.25
C GLU A 293 -19.47 -3.72 6.13
N LEU A 294 -18.39 -3.97 5.38
CA LEU A 294 -17.36 -2.99 5.10
C LEU A 294 -17.92 -1.79 4.32
N ILE A 295 -18.66 -2.03 3.24
CA ILE A 295 -19.30 -0.96 2.46
C ILE A 295 -20.33 -0.21 3.31
N GLU A 296 -21.14 -0.92 4.11
CA GLU A 296 -22.11 -0.31 5.02
C GLU A 296 -21.44 0.65 6.01
N ARG A 297 -20.36 0.22 6.65
CA ARG A 297 -19.57 1.07 7.56
C ARG A 297 -18.87 2.21 6.84
N PHE A 298 -18.30 1.97 5.66
CA PHE A 298 -17.62 2.99 4.87
C PHE A 298 -18.58 4.13 4.50
N LEU A 299 -19.75 3.82 3.95
CA LEU A 299 -20.75 4.82 3.58
C LEU A 299 -21.30 5.56 4.80
N PHE A 300 -21.39 4.88 5.94
CA PHE A 300 -21.83 5.50 7.18
C PHE A 300 -20.81 6.49 7.75
N LEU A 301 -19.52 6.12 7.77
CA LEU A 301 -18.43 6.94 8.31
C LEU A 301 -18.06 8.09 7.37
N TYR A 302 -18.13 7.85 6.06
CA TYR A 302 -17.72 8.79 5.02
C TYR A 302 -18.88 9.11 4.06
N PRO A 303 -19.98 9.69 4.55
CA PRO A 303 -21.20 9.89 3.78
C PRO A 303 -21.02 10.81 2.57
N PHE A 304 -20.07 11.74 2.63
CA PHE A 304 -19.76 12.67 1.52
C PHE A 304 -19.12 11.99 0.29
N ASN A 305 -18.70 10.73 0.42
CA ASN A 305 -18.26 9.93 -0.73
C ASN A 305 -19.43 9.44 -1.59
N ALA A 306 -20.67 9.49 -1.10
CA ALA A 306 -21.87 9.32 -1.91
C ALA A 306 -22.18 10.63 -2.64
N GLN A 307 -21.78 10.74 -3.91
CA GLN A 307 -21.95 11.97 -4.69
C GLN A 307 -23.17 11.94 -5.60
N SER A 308 -23.80 10.78 -5.79
CA SER A 308 -25.01 10.60 -6.58
C SER A 308 -26.24 10.26 -5.75
N GLU A 309 -27.42 10.62 -6.28
CA GLU A 309 -28.73 10.23 -5.74
C GLU A 309 -28.98 8.72 -5.86
N LYS A 310 -28.39 8.06 -6.85
CA LYS A 310 -28.53 6.61 -7.06
C LYS A 310 -27.21 5.92 -6.75
N ILE A 311 -27.23 5.04 -5.75
CA ILE A 311 -26.09 4.22 -5.36
C ILE A 311 -26.40 2.76 -5.63
N TYR A 312 -25.53 2.08 -6.38
CA TYR A 312 -25.66 0.65 -6.66
C TYR A 312 -24.62 -0.16 -5.89
N LEU A 313 -25.09 -1.22 -5.23
CA LEU A 313 -24.28 -2.15 -4.46
C LEU A 313 -24.60 -3.59 -4.88
N GLU A 314 -23.58 -4.40 -5.10
CA GLU A 314 -23.75 -5.83 -5.39
C GLU A 314 -24.45 -6.56 -4.24
N LYS A 315 -23.91 -6.39 -3.03
CA LYS A 315 -24.43 -6.98 -1.80
C LYS A 315 -25.10 -5.87 -0.99
N LEU A 316 -26.44 -5.88 -0.96
CA LEU A 316 -27.19 -4.87 -0.22
C LEU A 316 -26.94 -4.96 1.30
N PRO A 317 -26.68 -3.83 1.99
CA PRO A 317 -26.66 -3.74 3.44
C PRO A 317 -28.00 -4.13 4.06
N LYS A 318 -27.98 -4.73 5.26
CA LYS A 318 -29.22 -5.05 5.99
C LYS A 318 -29.98 -3.76 6.34
N GLY A 319 -29.26 -2.72 6.75
CA GLY A 319 -29.79 -1.40 7.11
C GLY A 319 -30.04 -0.43 5.96
N ARG A 320 -30.19 -0.87 4.69
CA ARG A 320 -30.16 0.02 3.51
C ARG A 320 -31.11 1.22 3.56
N LYS A 321 -32.31 1.08 4.17
CA LYS A 321 -33.29 2.18 4.27
C LYS A 321 -32.79 3.27 5.22
N LEU A 322 -32.26 2.87 6.37
CA LEU A 322 -31.69 3.77 7.36
C LEU A 322 -30.43 4.45 6.81
N LEU A 323 -29.55 3.68 6.15
CA LEU A 323 -28.34 4.21 5.53
C LEU A 323 -28.67 5.22 4.43
N GLY A 324 -29.66 4.95 3.56
CA GLY A 324 -30.11 5.90 2.55
C GLY A 324 -30.65 7.20 3.14
N LYS A 325 -31.43 7.12 4.24
CA LYS A 325 -31.92 8.31 4.95
C LYS A 325 -30.78 9.14 5.53
N LEU A 326 -29.83 8.50 6.21
CA LEU A 326 -28.64 9.16 6.78
C LEU A 326 -27.78 9.83 5.70
N LEU A 327 -27.53 9.13 4.58
CA LEU A 327 -26.80 9.70 3.45
C LEU A 327 -27.54 10.91 2.89
N SER A 328 -28.87 10.84 2.81
CA SER A 328 -29.68 11.94 2.29
C SER A 328 -29.59 13.19 3.17
N GLU A 329 -29.69 13.02 4.49
CA GLU A 329 -29.55 14.09 5.48
C GLU A 329 -28.16 14.72 5.43
N LYS A 330 -27.10 13.89 5.37
CA LYS A 330 -25.71 14.37 5.38
C LYS A 330 -25.29 15.05 4.07
N THR A 331 -25.73 14.52 2.93
CA THR A 331 -25.33 15.02 1.61
C THR A 331 -26.28 16.06 1.03
N LYS A 332 -27.43 16.33 1.68
CA LYS A 332 -28.51 17.20 1.20
C LYS A 332 -29.05 16.76 -0.19
N ARG A 333 -29.09 15.45 -0.45
CA ARG A 333 -29.55 14.84 -1.72
C ARG A 333 -30.52 13.70 -1.42
N ASN A 334 -31.39 13.32 -2.35
CA ASN A 334 -32.28 12.17 -2.13
C ASN A 334 -31.58 10.85 -2.51
N VAL A 335 -30.78 10.31 -1.58
CA VAL A 335 -29.93 9.15 -1.82
C VAL A 335 -30.70 7.84 -1.67
N ARG A 336 -30.70 7.02 -2.73
CA ARG A 336 -31.32 5.68 -2.80
C ARG A 336 -30.28 4.61 -3.07
N ILE A 337 -30.25 3.59 -2.19
CA ILE A 337 -29.39 2.41 -2.33
C ILE A 337 -30.15 1.29 -3.04
N LEU A 338 -29.65 0.88 -4.20
CA LEU A 338 -30.31 0.00 -5.15
C LEU A 338 -29.45 -1.24 -5.44
N SER A 339 -30.12 -2.34 -5.78
CA SER A 339 -29.45 -3.52 -6.32
C SER A 339 -29.24 -3.34 -7.83
N PRO A 340 -28.11 -3.80 -8.41
CA PRO A 340 -27.86 -3.69 -9.85
C PRO A 340 -28.95 -4.42 -10.65
N ARG A 341 -29.65 -3.67 -11.50
CA ARG A 341 -30.63 -4.18 -12.47
C ARG A 341 -30.21 -3.72 -13.87
N GLY A 342 -30.41 -4.58 -14.86
CA GLY A 342 -29.98 -4.35 -16.24
C GLY A 342 -28.48 -4.58 -16.48
N THR A 343 -28.13 -4.86 -17.73
CA THR A 343 -26.75 -5.14 -18.17
C THR A 343 -25.79 -3.96 -17.91
N PRO A 344 -26.16 -2.68 -18.17
CA PRO A 344 -25.25 -1.55 -17.95
C PRO A 344 -24.74 -1.43 -16.51
N VAL A 345 -25.65 -1.48 -15.53
CA VAL A 345 -25.28 -1.33 -14.11
C VAL A 345 -24.47 -2.54 -13.63
N LYS A 346 -24.82 -3.76 -14.08
CA LYS A 346 -24.06 -4.98 -13.77
C LYS A 346 -22.62 -4.91 -14.29
N ASN A 347 -22.41 -4.38 -15.50
CA ASN A 347 -21.08 -4.21 -16.07
C ASN A 347 -20.22 -3.24 -15.22
N VAL A 348 -20.82 -2.16 -14.72
CA VAL A 348 -20.10 -1.19 -13.86
C VAL A 348 -19.77 -1.80 -12.50
N ILE A 349 -20.66 -2.61 -11.94
CA ILE A 349 -20.38 -3.33 -10.70
C ILE A 349 -19.25 -4.36 -10.90
N SER A 350 -19.21 -5.07 -12.03
CA SER A 350 -18.08 -5.96 -12.35
C SER A 350 -16.78 -5.19 -12.45
N LEU A 351 -16.78 -4.08 -13.19
CA LEU A 351 -15.63 -3.18 -13.32
C LEU A 351 -15.17 -2.67 -11.96
N ALA A 352 -16.11 -2.24 -11.09
CA ALA A 352 -15.79 -1.83 -9.73
C ALA A 352 -15.12 -2.97 -8.95
N ARG A 353 -15.62 -4.20 -9.05
CA ARG A 353 -15.03 -5.35 -8.35
C ARG A 353 -13.62 -5.67 -8.84
N GLU A 354 -13.41 -5.68 -10.15
CA GLU A 354 -12.11 -5.90 -10.79
C GLU A 354 -11.12 -4.81 -10.37
N ASN A 355 -11.53 -3.54 -10.47
CA ASN A 355 -10.71 -2.41 -10.04
C ASN A 355 -10.36 -2.49 -8.55
N ALA A 356 -11.31 -2.80 -7.66
CA ALA A 356 -11.04 -2.94 -6.23
C ALA A 356 -9.98 -4.02 -5.95
N SER A 357 -10.03 -5.14 -6.68
CA SER A 357 -9.05 -6.22 -6.57
C SER A 357 -7.67 -5.76 -7.05
N GLU A 358 -7.61 -5.08 -8.20
CA GLU A 358 -6.36 -4.62 -8.79
C GLU A 358 -5.70 -3.51 -7.97
N TYR A 359 -6.50 -2.57 -7.45
CA TYR A 359 -6.02 -1.54 -6.52
C TYR A 359 -5.48 -2.20 -5.25
N LEU A 360 -6.23 -3.09 -4.60
CA LEU A 360 -5.77 -3.78 -3.40
C LEU A 360 -4.45 -4.54 -3.63
N LYS A 361 -4.35 -5.29 -4.74
CA LYS A 361 -3.13 -6.01 -5.10
C LYS A 361 -1.93 -5.07 -5.28
N ASN A 362 -2.11 -3.97 -6.00
CA ASN A 362 -1.06 -2.96 -6.21
C ASN A 362 -0.68 -2.21 -4.93
N TYR A 363 -1.64 -1.99 -4.04
CA TYR A 363 -1.37 -1.43 -2.73
C TYR A 363 -0.53 -2.39 -1.90
N LEU A 364 -0.92 -3.67 -1.83
CA LEU A 364 -0.21 -4.69 -1.07
C LEU A 364 1.22 -4.89 -1.58
N SER A 365 1.44 -4.94 -2.89
CA SER A 365 2.80 -5.08 -3.44
C SER A 365 3.70 -3.93 -3.02
N ARG A 366 3.24 -2.68 -3.18
CA ARG A 366 4.00 -1.48 -2.78
C ARG A 366 4.19 -1.37 -1.28
N HIS A 367 3.15 -1.69 -0.50
CA HIS A 367 3.21 -1.62 0.95
C HIS A 367 4.16 -2.67 1.52
N LEU A 368 4.18 -3.88 0.95
CA LEU A 368 5.16 -4.92 1.28
C LEU A 368 6.57 -4.48 0.92
N GLU A 369 6.79 -3.89 -0.25
CA GLU A 369 8.11 -3.36 -0.65
C GLU A 369 8.60 -2.26 0.30
N LEU A 370 7.73 -1.32 0.70
CA LEU A 370 8.07 -0.27 1.66
C LEU A 370 8.37 -0.84 3.05
N LYS A 371 7.58 -1.82 3.50
CA LYS A 371 7.80 -2.51 4.78
C LYS A 371 9.12 -3.26 4.77
N GLU A 372 9.45 -3.94 3.67
CA GLU A 372 10.72 -4.65 3.49
C GLU A 372 11.90 -3.67 3.49
N LYS A 373 11.79 -2.54 2.79
CA LYS A 373 12.82 -1.50 2.83
C LYS A 373 13.05 -0.98 4.24
N LYS A 374 11.97 -0.64 4.96
CA LYS A 374 12.04 -0.15 6.34
C LYS A 374 12.66 -1.19 7.28
N LEU A 375 12.30 -2.46 7.12
CA LEU A 375 12.90 -3.58 7.85
C LEU A 375 14.42 -3.66 7.63
N LEU A 376 14.89 -3.45 6.40
CA LEU A 376 16.33 -3.46 6.12
C LEU A 376 17.04 -2.22 6.72
N GLU A 377 16.38 -1.06 6.75
CA GLU A 377 16.88 0.13 7.44
C GLU A 377 16.98 -0.09 8.96
N GLU A 378 15.93 -0.65 9.58
CA GLU A 378 15.91 -1.02 11.00
C GLU A 378 16.98 -2.08 11.33
N LEU A 379 17.17 -3.09 10.45
CA LEU A 379 18.22 -4.10 10.59
C LEU A 379 19.62 -3.47 10.52
N LYS A 380 19.84 -2.50 9.61
CA LYS A 380 21.10 -1.74 9.51
C LYS A 380 21.41 -1.04 10.83
N GLU A 381 20.45 -0.27 11.36
CA GLU A 381 20.65 0.50 12.60
C GLU A 381 20.91 -0.42 13.80
N THR A 382 20.09 -1.47 13.93
CA THR A 382 20.14 -2.39 15.06
C THR A 382 21.47 -3.15 15.12
N LEU A 383 21.94 -3.65 13.97
CA LEU A 383 23.22 -4.35 13.87
C LEU A 383 24.42 -3.41 13.70
N GLY A 384 24.20 -2.13 13.40
CA GLY A 384 25.25 -1.15 13.16
C GLY A 384 26.01 -1.39 11.86
N LEU A 385 25.31 -1.81 10.82
CA LEU A 385 25.89 -2.10 9.50
C LEU A 385 26.27 -0.82 8.78
N SER A 386 27.30 -0.89 7.94
CA SER A 386 27.78 0.21 7.12
C SER A 386 26.75 0.61 6.07
N ASN A 387 26.16 -0.39 5.40
CA ASN A 387 25.18 -0.21 4.33
C ASN A 387 23.82 -0.86 4.66
N ILE A 388 22.76 -0.40 4.00
CA ILE A 388 21.46 -1.09 4.07
C ILE A 388 21.67 -2.48 3.45
N PRO A 389 21.28 -3.57 4.13
CA PRO A 389 21.52 -4.94 3.67
C PRO A 389 20.55 -5.35 2.54
N ILE A 390 20.65 -4.67 1.39
CA ILE A 390 19.82 -4.94 0.20
C ILE A 390 20.08 -6.34 -0.33
N ARG A 391 21.35 -6.78 -0.29
CA ARG A 391 21.78 -8.13 -0.63
C ARG A 391 22.41 -8.83 0.58
N ILE A 392 21.81 -9.92 1.01
CA ILE A 392 22.27 -10.76 2.12
C ILE A 392 22.67 -12.13 1.57
N GLU A 393 23.93 -12.54 1.79
CA GLU A 393 24.40 -13.89 1.47
C GLU A 393 24.44 -14.73 2.75
N GLY A 394 23.75 -15.87 2.76
CA GLY A 394 23.64 -16.78 3.90
C GLY A 394 24.44 -18.07 3.68
N TYR A 395 25.30 -18.44 4.63
CA TYR A 395 26.18 -19.61 4.53
C TYR A 395 25.89 -20.65 5.61
N ASP A 396 25.84 -21.93 5.20
CA ASP A 396 25.80 -23.08 6.09
C ASP A 396 26.85 -24.12 5.68
N ILE A 397 27.45 -24.78 6.67
CA ILE A 397 28.37 -25.90 6.48
C ILE A 397 27.72 -27.15 7.07
N SER A 398 27.45 -28.11 6.19
CA SER A 398 26.87 -29.39 6.56
C SER A 398 27.91 -30.49 6.42
N ASN A 399 28.26 -31.13 7.53
CA ASN A 399 29.20 -32.24 7.61
C ASN A 399 28.54 -33.43 8.35
N VAL A 400 28.40 -34.57 7.67
CA VAL A 400 27.87 -35.81 8.26
C VAL A 400 28.87 -36.92 8.01
N SER A 401 29.47 -37.42 9.09
CA SER A 401 30.24 -38.68 9.14
C SER A 401 31.37 -38.82 8.10
N GLY A 402 32.06 -37.71 7.76
CA GLY A 402 33.43 -37.74 7.23
C GLY A 402 33.65 -38.06 5.75
N VAL A 403 32.60 -38.25 4.92
CA VAL A 403 32.80 -38.69 3.52
C VAL A 403 32.43 -37.68 2.43
N ASP A 404 31.58 -36.67 2.68
CA ASP A 404 31.25 -35.63 1.69
C ASP A 404 30.72 -34.35 2.38
N ALA A 405 31.62 -33.48 2.87
CA ALA A 405 31.22 -32.17 3.41
C ALA A 405 30.71 -31.24 2.29
N THR A 406 29.64 -30.49 2.59
CA THR A 406 29.04 -29.55 1.63
C THR A 406 28.77 -28.19 2.27
N GLY A 407 29.17 -27.13 1.57
CA GLY A 407 28.79 -25.76 1.89
C GLY A 407 27.59 -25.33 1.05
N SER A 408 26.72 -24.50 1.62
CA SER A 408 25.61 -23.88 0.90
C SER A 408 25.69 -22.37 0.98
N MET A 409 25.32 -21.70 -0.10
CA MET A 409 25.15 -20.25 -0.17
C MET A 409 23.76 -19.97 -0.72
N VAL A 410 22.99 -19.18 0.03
CA VAL A 410 21.69 -18.65 -0.41
C VAL A 410 21.78 -17.14 -0.47
N VAL A 411 20.95 -16.54 -1.31
CA VAL A 411 20.94 -15.09 -1.50
C VAL A 411 19.56 -14.58 -1.19
N PHE A 412 19.48 -13.50 -0.40
CA PHE A 412 18.27 -12.72 -0.22
C PHE A 412 18.50 -11.33 -0.80
N ALA A 413 17.63 -10.92 -1.73
CA ALA A 413 17.61 -9.59 -2.32
C ALA A 413 16.34 -8.86 -1.86
N ASN A 414 16.50 -7.64 -1.32
CA ASN A 414 15.42 -6.85 -0.73
C ASN A 414 14.58 -7.64 0.31
N GLY A 415 15.24 -8.46 1.13
CA GLY A 415 14.58 -9.28 2.15
C GLY A 415 13.82 -10.51 1.62
N LYS A 416 13.91 -10.82 0.32
CA LYS A 416 13.30 -12.00 -0.32
C LYS A 416 14.34 -12.97 -0.86
N PRO A 417 14.09 -14.30 -0.85
CA PRO A 417 15.04 -15.26 -1.40
C PRO A 417 15.19 -15.14 -2.93
N ASP A 418 16.41 -14.99 -3.41
CA ASP A 418 16.78 -15.05 -4.83
C ASP A 418 17.41 -16.42 -5.17
N LYS A 419 16.55 -17.36 -5.51
CA LYS A 419 16.93 -18.76 -5.77
C LYS A 419 17.85 -18.94 -6.99
N LYS A 420 17.89 -17.97 -7.92
CA LYS A 420 18.75 -18.06 -9.12
C LYS A 420 20.23 -17.96 -8.76
N GLU A 421 20.51 -17.33 -7.64
CA GLU A 421 21.86 -17.04 -7.17
C GLU A 421 22.38 -18.03 -6.12
N TYR A 422 21.57 -19.04 -5.76
CA TYR A 422 22.00 -20.05 -4.80
C TYR A 422 23.12 -20.91 -5.36
N ARG A 423 24.06 -21.32 -4.51
CA ARG A 423 25.21 -22.15 -4.88
C ARG A 423 25.52 -23.22 -3.84
N HIS A 424 25.97 -24.37 -4.31
CA HIS A 424 26.53 -25.43 -3.48
C HIS A 424 28.03 -25.53 -3.70
N PHE A 425 28.75 -25.72 -2.62
CA PHE A 425 30.18 -25.93 -2.63
C PHE A 425 30.45 -27.36 -2.20
N LYS A 426 30.99 -28.17 -3.11
CA LYS A 426 31.60 -29.43 -2.72
C LYS A 426 32.95 -29.13 -2.07
N ILE A 427 33.08 -29.41 -0.79
CA ILE A 427 34.27 -29.12 0.02
C ILE A 427 35.31 -30.20 -0.25
N LYS A 428 36.56 -29.78 -0.50
CA LYS A 428 37.70 -30.68 -0.75
C LYS A 428 38.57 -30.88 0.49
N TYR A 429 38.35 -30.14 1.57
CA TYR A 429 39.09 -30.26 2.83
C TYR A 429 39.15 -31.70 3.36
N THR A 430 40.37 -32.21 3.58
CA THR A 430 40.63 -33.62 3.93
C THR A 430 41.16 -33.85 5.36
N LYS A 431 41.47 -32.80 6.13
CA LYS A 431 42.07 -32.92 7.50
C LYS A 431 41.01 -33.13 8.61
N GLY A 432 40.07 -34.04 8.40
CA GLY A 432 39.02 -34.38 9.37
C GLY A 432 37.87 -33.36 9.45
N PRO A 433 36.87 -33.59 10.34
CA PRO A 433 35.71 -32.72 10.48
C PRO A 433 36.09 -31.40 11.17
N ASN A 434 36.44 -30.40 10.36
CA ASN A 434 36.79 -29.06 10.82
C ASN A 434 35.92 -28.01 10.13
N ASP A 435 34.75 -27.71 10.72
CA ASP A 435 33.76 -26.76 10.18
C ASP A 435 34.37 -25.37 9.92
N PHE A 436 35.39 -24.99 10.69
CA PHE A 436 36.13 -23.75 10.51
C PHE A 436 36.96 -23.71 9.22
N GLY A 437 37.76 -24.75 8.97
CA GLY A 437 38.55 -24.87 7.74
C GLY A 437 37.66 -25.04 6.51
N MET A 438 36.53 -25.72 6.67
CA MET A 438 35.52 -25.88 5.62
C MET A 438 34.84 -24.56 5.24
N LEU A 439 34.49 -23.74 6.23
CA LEU A 439 33.95 -22.40 5.99
C LEU A 439 34.98 -21.48 5.31
N GLU A 440 36.24 -21.54 5.76
CA GLU A 440 37.34 -20.80 5.14
C GLU A 440 37.50 -21.16 3.65
N GLU A 441 37.46 -22.46 3.29
CA GLU A 441 37.50 -22.91 1.89
C GLU A 441 36.34 -22.32 1.06
N VAL A 442 35.10 -22.41 1.57
CA VAL A 442 33.90 -21.92 0.87
C VAL A 442 33.99 -20.42 0.59
N LEU A 443 34.32 -19.63 1.61
CA LEU A 443 34.43 -18.18 1.47
C LEU A 443 35.60 -17.78 0.57
N THR A 444 36.75 -18.44 0.71
CA THR A 444 37.92 -18.22 -0.14
C THR A 444 37.59 -18.48 -1.61
N ARG A 445 36.85 -19.56 -1.92
CA ARG A 445 36.44 -19.84 -3.30
C ARG A 445 35.43 -18.84 -3.84
N ARG A 446 34.46 -18.42 -3.01
CA ARG A 446 33.47 -17.39 -3.39
C ARG A 446 34.10 -16.05 -3.73
N PHE A 447 35.16 -15.66 -3.02
CA PHE A 447 35.79 -14.34 -3.16
C PHE A 447 37.12 -14.36 -3.93
N GLY A 448 37.70 -15.54 -4.18
CA GLY A 448 38.99 -15.70 -4.83
C GLY A 448 38.98 -16.18 -6.29
N GLU A 449 37.93 -16.87 -6.76
CA GLU A 449 37.83 -17.30 -8.16
C GLU A 449 37.01 -16.27 -8.98
N SER A 450 37.62 -15.75 -10.07
CA SER A 450 37.11 -14.64 -10.89
C SER A 450 36.00 -15.02 -11.88
N ASP A 451 35.71 -16.32 -12.03
CA ASP A 451 34.78 -16.79 -13.04
C ASP A 451 33.47 -17.24 -12.36
N ASP A 452 32.40 -16.49 -12.67
CA ASP A 452 31.00 -16.90 -12.54
C ASP A 452 30.25 -16.69 -11.20
N PHE A 453 30.53 -15.58 -10.52
CA PHE A 453 29.61 -15.00 -9.54
C PHE A 453 29.17 -13.61 -9.99
N SER A 454 27.88 -13.28 -9.81
CA SER A 454 27.38 -11.92 -10.10
C SER A 454 28.32 -10.90 -9.45
N ASN A 455 28.90 -9.98 -10.23
CA ASN A 455 29.88 -8.98 -9.78
C ASN A 455 29.44 -8.08 -8.61
N ALA A 456 28.24 -8.27 -8.05
CA ALA A 456 27.77 -7.57 -6.87
C ALA A 456 28.23 -8.31 -5.59
N ALA A 457 29.12 -7.67 -4.83
CA ALA A 457 29.41 -8.07 -3.46
C ALA A 457 28.15 -7.95 -2.59
N PRO A 458 27.91 -8.86 -1.63
CA PRO A 458 26.83 -8.70 -0.65
C PRO A 458 27.05 -7.48 0.25
N ASN A 459 25.96 -6.93 0.77
CA ASN A 459 26.02 -5.91 1.81
C ASN A 459 26.21 -6.54 3.19
N LEU A 460 25.60 -7.71 3.41
CA LEU A 460 25.70 -8.48 4.64
C LEU A 460 26.00 -9.94 4.32
N LEU A 461 27.03 -10.48 4.96
CA LEU A 461 27.33 -11.90 4.98
C LEU A 461 26.86 -12.51 6.31
N LEU A 462 25.89 -13.42 6.24
CA LEU A 462 25.31 -14.10 7.40
C LEU A 462 25.77 -15.55 7.47
N ILE A 463 26.34 -15.96 8.61
CA ILE A 463 26.86 -17.32 8.80
C ILE A 463 26.01 -18.06 9.82
N ASP A 464 25.61 -19.29 9.51
CA ASP A 464 25.04 -20.21 10.50
C ASP A 464 26.17 -20.70 11.42
N GLY A 465 26.26 -20.13 12.62
CA GLY A 465 27.38 -20.38 13.51
C GLY A 465 27.49 -19.38 14.66
N GLY A 466 28.43 -19.64 15.56
CA GLY A 466 28.76 -18.75 16.67
C GLY A 466 29.90 -17.78 16.35
N LYS A 467 30.57 -17.32 17.39
CA LYS A 467 31.70 -16.38 17.30
C LYS A 467 32.90 -16.94 16.53
N GLY A 468 33.22 -18.23 16.68
CA GLY A 468 34.35 -18.84 15.97
C GLY A 468 34.17 -18.83 14.45
N GLN A 469 32.95 -19.06 13.95
CA GLN A 469 32.63 -18.98 12.52
C GLN A 469 32.72 -17.53 12.00
N LEU A 470 32.30 -16.56 12.82
CA LEU A 470 32.42 -15.13 12.50
C LEU A 470 33.89 -14.73 12.31
N ASP A 471 34.77 -15.13 13.22
CA ASP A 471 36.19 -14.77 13.18
C ASP A 471 36.89 -15.24 11.89
N ILE A 472 36.48 -16.38 11.35
CA ILE A 472 37.01 -16.93 10.08
C ILE A 472 36.57 -16.09 8.90
N ALA A 473 35.29 -15.72 8.85
CA ALA A 473 34.83 -14.86 7.78
C ALA A 473 35.45 -13.47 7.84
N ILE A 474 35.70 -12.93 9.03
CA ILE A 474 36.47 -11.68 9.22
C ILE A 474 37.89 -11.85 8.67
N LYS A 475 38.55 -12.99 8.92
CA LYS A 475 39.87 -13.30 8.38
C LYS A 475 39.87 -13.30 6.84
N VAL A 476 38.89 -13.97 6.22
CA VAL A 476 38.74 -14.00 4.75
C VAL A 476 38.44 -12.61 4.20
N LYS A 477 37.55 -11.84 4.84
CA LYS A 477 37.26 -10.44 4.46
C LYS A 477 38.51 -9.57 4.48
N LYS A 478 39.35 -9.67 5.51
CA LYS A 478 40.60 -8.91 5.59
C LYS A 478 41.59 -9.31 4.51
N PHE A 479 41.67 -10.61 4.20
CA PHE A 479 42.58 -11.12 3.17
C PHE A 479 42.21 -10.64 1.75
N TYR A 480 40.90 -10.58 1.44
CA TYR A 480 40.39 -10.14 0.14
C TYR A 480 39.95 -8.67 0.10
N GLU A 481 40.21 -7.89 1.16
CA GLU A 481 39.84 -6.47 1.29
C GLU A 481 38.34 -6.18 0.99
N LEU A 482 37.45 -7.07 1.44
CA LEU A 482 36.04 -6.99 1.09
C LEU A 482 35.32 -5.88 1.88
N SER A 483 34.59 -5.01 1.17
CA SER A 483 33.72 -3.98 1.76
C SER A 483 32.32 -4.52 2.10
N VAL A 484 32.25 -5.62 2.87
CA VAL A 484 31.01 -6.29 3.31
C VAL A 484 30.90 -6.29 4.84
N ASP A 485 29.71 -6.12 5.40
CA ASP A 485 29.49 -6.33 6.84
C ASP A 485 29.25 -7.83 7.14
N ILE A 486 29.78 -8.35 8.25
CA ILE A 486 29.69 -9.78 8.58
C ILE A 486 28.96 -9.98 9.91
N ALA A 487 28.02 -10.92 9.91
CA ALA A 487 27.34 -11.39 11.11
C ALA A 487 27.23 -12.92 11.16
N SER A 488 27.12 -13.48 12.36
CA SER A 488 26.76 -14.89 12.56
C SER A 488 25.56 -15.02 13.51
N LEU A 489 24.74 -16.05 13.28
CA LEU A 489 23.53 -16.32 14.07
C LEU A 489 23.66 -17.67 14.78
N ALA A 490 23.77 -17.64 16.11
CA ALA A 490 23.90 -18.84 16.92
C ALA A 490 22.53 -19.47 17.23
N LYS A 491 22.32 -20.70 16.74
CA LYS A 491 21.03 -21.42 16.78
C LYS A 491 20.39 -21.66 18.15
N LYS A 492 21.16 -21.83 19.23
CA LYS A 492 20.59 -22.18 20.55
C LYS A 492 19.95 -20.99 21.25
N GLU A 493 20.57 -19.82 21.16
CA GLU A 493 20.17 -18.63 21.92
C GLU A 493 19.71 -17.49 21.02
N GLU A 494 19.71 -17.69 19.69
CA GLU A 494 19.37 -16.69 18.67
C GLU A 494 20.17 -15.38 18.86
N LEU A 495 21.43 -15.54 19.31
CA LEU A 495 22.38 -14.46 19.50
C LEU A 495 23.05 -14.13 18.17
N ILE A 496 23.10 -12.84 17.86
CA ILE A 496 23.71 -12.32 16.64
C ILE A 496 25.06 -11.72 17.00
N PHE A 497 26.13 -12.30 16.47
CA PHE A 497 27.47 -11.74 16.59
C PHE A 497 27.74 -10.90 15.35
N VAL A 498 28.21 -9.67 15.53
CA VAL A 498 28.50 -8.74 14.43
C VAL A 498 29.96 -8.32 14.53
N GLU A 499 30.63 -8.21 13.38
CA GLU A 499 31.99 -7.70 13.29
C GLU A 499 32.13 -6.34 13.99
N GLY A 500 33.21 -6.15 14.76
CA GLY A 500 33.48 -4.90 15.47
C GLY A 500 32.69 -4.70 16.77
N ARG A 501 31.84 -5.65 17.19
CA ARG A 501 31.14 -5.62 18.47
C ARG A 501 31.62 -6.72 19.41
N ASP A 502 31.92 -6.34 20.66
CA ASP A 502 32.37 -7.30 21.68
C ASP A 502 31.23 -8.15 22.26
N LYS A 503 30.02 -7.58 22.34
CA LYS A 503 28.81 -8.23 22.89
C LYS A 503 27.86 -8.63 21.76
N PRO A 504 27.25 -9.83 21.82
CA PRO A 504 26.24 -10.22 20.86
C PRO A 504 25.00 -9.34 20.97
N VAL A 505 24.36 -9.08 19.83
CA VAL A 505 23.08 -8.41 19.74
C VAL A 505 21.97 -9.42 20.02
N ARG A 506 21.09 -9.08 20.96
CA ARG A 506 19.91 -9.89 21.30
C ARG A 506 18.66 -9.15 20.84
N LEU A 507 17.94 -9.74 19.90
CA LEU A 507 16.68 -9.22 19.40
C LEU A 507 15.50 -9.87 20.13
N SER A 508 14.37 -9.16 20.15
CA SER A 508 13.11 -9.75 20.61
C SER A 508 12.72 -10.92 19.69
N LYS A 509 12.11 -11.97 20.25
CA LYS A 509 11.61 -13.11 19.44
C LYS A 509 10.55 -12.70 18.42
N ASP A 510 9.83 -11.61 18.71
CA ASP A 510 8.79 -11.08 17.84
C ASP A 510 9.32 -10.10 16.79
N SER A 511 10.61 -9.74 16.84
CA SER A 511 11.21 -8.77 15.94
C SER A 511 11.27 -9.30 14.51
N GLU A 512 10.94 -8.44 13.54
CA GLU A 512 10.92 -8.81 12.13
C GLU A 512 12.35 -8.95 11.57
N GLU A 513 13.32 -8.24 12.16
CA GLU A 513 14.75 -8.32 11.89
C GLU A 513 15.28 -9.72 12.21
N LEU A 514 14.95 -10.25 13.40
CA LEU A 514 15.33 -11.60 13.78
C LEU A 514 14.70 -12.64 12.86
N LYS A 515 13.41 -12.50 12.55
CA LYS A 515 12.71 -13.40 11.62
C LYS A 515 13.33 -13.38 10.22
N LEU A 516 13.82 -12.23 9.75
CA LEU A 516 14.55 -12.15 8.47
C LEU A 516 15.87 -12.95 8.54
N LEU A 517 16.69 -12.73 9.57
CA LEU A 517 17.94 -13.46 9.74
C LEU A 517 17.72 -14.98 9.91
N GLN A 518 16.68 -15.38 10.65
CA GLN A 518 16.26 -16.77 10.77
C GLN A 518 15.84 -17.37 9.44
N ARG A 519 15.06 -16.65 8.62
CA ARG A 519 14.70 -17.12 7.28
C ARG A 519 15.92 -17.34 6.39
N VAL A 520 16.92 -16.47 6.46
CA VAL A 520 18.18 -16.64 5.71
C VAL A 520 18.90 -17.90 6.19
N ARG A 521 19.12 -18.06 7.50
CA ARG A 521 19.76 -19.24 8.11
C ARG A 521 19.04 -20.54 7.76
N ASP A 522 17.73 -20.58 8.02
CA ASP A 522 16.91 -21.77 7.83
C ASP A 522 16.85 -22.17 6.34
N GLU A 523 16.87 -21.20 5.44
CA GLU A 523 16.96 -21.43 4.00
C GLU A 523 18.34 -21.96 3.58
N SER A 524 19.45 -21.45 4.14
CA SER A 524 20.80 -22.01 3.95
C SER A 524 20.87 -23.46 4.41
N HIS A 525 20.36 -23.75 5.60
CA HIS A 525 20.32 -25.09 6.18
C HIS A 525 19.45 -26.04 5.35
N ARG A 526 18.26 -25.59 4.93
CA ARG A 526 17.36 -26.35 4.05
C ARG A 526 18.03 -26.65 2.71
N PHE A 527 18.72 -25.67 2.13
CA PHE A 527 19.39 -25.81 0.85
C PHE A 527 20.57 -26.77 0.93
N ALA A 528 21.36 -26.74 2.01
CA ALA A 528 22.42 -27.71 2.28
C ALA A 528 21.87 -29.14 2.38
N LYS A 529 20.86 -29.36 3.24
CA LYS A 529 20.19 -30.67 3.39
C LYS A 529 19.65 -31.24 2.08
N SER A 530 19.04 -30.39 1.24
CA SER A 530 18.45 -30.83 -0.03
C SER A 530 19.49 -31.38 -1.02
N TYR A 531 20.71 -30.84 -0.99
CA TYR A 531 21.81 -31.27 -1.86
C TYR A 531 22.47 -32.54 -1.34
N PHE A 532 22.62 -32.66 -0.03
CA PHE A 532 23.06 -33.90 0.60
C PHE A 532 22.19 -35.10 0.21
N ILE A 533 20.86 -34.96 0.32
CA ILE A 533 19.91 -36.02 -0.07
C ILE A 533 20.11 -36.42 -1.55
N LYS A 534 20.32 -35.44 -2.44
CA LYS A 534 20.58 -35.71 -3.87
C LYS A 534 21.89 -36.45 -4.11
N LEU A 535 22.97 -36.10 -3.41
CA LEU A 535 24.27 -36.78 -3.53
C LEU A 535 24.18 -38.24 -3.09
N HIS A 536 23.51 -38.52 -1.97
CA HIS A 536 23.34 -39.87 -1.46
C HIS A 536 22.41 -40.73 -2.34
N ALA A 537 21.32 -40.17 -2.86
CA ALA A 537 20.46 -40.88 -3.82
C ALA A 537 21.20 -41.29 -5.11
N LYS A 538 22.19 -40.49 -5.54
CA LYS A 538 23.01 -40.78 -6.74
C LYS A 538 24.04 -41.91 -6.48
N LYS A 539 24.60 -41.99 -5.27
CA LYS A 539 25.50 -43.10 -4.85
C LYS A 539 24.75 -44.45 -4.81
N TYR A 540 23.52 -44.49 -4.29
CA TYR A 540 22.73 -45.73 -4.24
C TYR A 540 22.30 -46.27 -5.62
N LYS A 541 22.03 -45.40 -6.60
CA LYS A 541 21.73 -45.83 -7.98
C LYS A 541 22.96 -46.28 -8.79
N GLY A 542 24.17 -45.82 -8.42
CA GLY A 542 25.42 -46.24 -9.05
C GLY A 542 25.93 -47.61 -8.59
N GLY A 543 25.65 -47.98 -7.34
CA GLY A 543 26.09 -49.26 -6.76
C GLY A 543 25.39 -50.50 -7.33
N ILE A 544 24.20 -50.37 -7.93
CA ILE A 544 23.46 -51.50 -8.51
C ILE A 544 23.91 -51.82 -9.95
N LYS A 545 24.74 -50.98 -10.58
CA LYS A 545 25.27 -51.26 -11.93
C LYS A 545 26.63 -51.96 -11.96
N ASN A 546 27.27 -52.14 -10.81
CA ASN A 546 28.58 -52.80 -10.68
C ASN A 546 28.57 -53.96 -9.67
N ALA A 547 27.42 -54.63 -9.51
CA ALA A 547 27.29 -55.87 -8.73
C ALA A 547 26.83 -57.00 -9.65
#